data_AF-A0A4P5WB56-F1
#
_entry.id   AF-A0A4P5WB56-F1
#
_cell.length_a   1.000
_cell.length_b   1.000
_cell.length_c   1.000
_cell.angle_alpha   90.00
_cell.angle_beta   90.00
_cell.angle_gamma   90.00
#
_symmetry.space_group_name_H-M   'P 1'
#
loop_
_entity.id
_entity.type
_entity.pdbx_description
1 polymer ?
#
loop_
_entity_poly.entity_id
_entity_poly.type
_entity_poly.pdbx_seq_one_letter_code
_entity_poly.pdbx_strand_id
1 'polypeptide(L)'
;MGEANLVLQRAGQIEGAGRDQDALAYLRTDREYRNALMVELPKGDFGYSIVRQFLFSTYAMHQWEALSACADTDLAGIAAKALKQSRYHVRHSAEWLVRLGGGTDESHGRAEDALNDLWRYTGELFATDAVEQALVKQKLAVDSSSLEAVWRRDVADVVARATLTLPPDGYMQRGGRAGGHTEHLGLMLAEMQVLPRTYPGAKW
;
A
#
# COMPACT_ATOMS: atom_id res chain seq x y z
N MET A 1 6.50 -7.63 6.00
CA MET A 1 7.59 -8.49 5.47
C MET A 1 7.09 -9.82 4.95
N GLY A 2 6.34 -10.63 5.73
CA GLY A 2 5.88 -11.95 5.27
C GLY A 2 5.04 -11.95 3.99
N GLU A 3 4.15 -10.96 3.82
CA GLU A 3 3.29 -10.85 2.63
C GLU A 3 4.09 -10.52 1.36
N ALA A 4 5.00 -9.55 1.44
CA ALA A 4 5.84 -9.14 0.31
C ALA A 4 6.68 -10.32 -0.22
N ASN A 5 7.27 -11.13 0.66
CA ASN A 5 8.05 -12.30 0.26
C ASN A 5 7.21 -13.29 -0.56
N LEU A 6 5.98 -13.59 -0.12
CA LEU A 6 5.11 -14.53 -0.80
C LEU A 6 4.67 -14.01 -2.17
N VAL A 7 4.31 -12.72 -2.25
CA VAL A 7 3.90 -12.08 -3.51
C VAL A 7 5.05 -12.00 -4.50
N LEU A 8 6.25 -11.60 -4.05
CA LEU A 8 7.43 -11.53 -4.91
C LEU A 8 7.89 -12.92 -5.35
N GLN A 9 7.81 -13.93 -4.48
CA GLN A 9 8.10 -15.31 -4.86
C GLN A 9 7.15 -15.80 -5.97
N ARG A 10 5.84 -15.53 -5.83
CA ARG A 10 4.86 -15.86 -6.88
C ARG A 10 5.13 -15.09 -8.17
N ALA A 11 5.49 -13.81 -8.08
CA ALA A 11 5.85 -13.00 -9.24
C ALA A 11 7.06 -13.59 -10.00
N GLY A 12 8.10 -14.03 -9.28
CA GLY A 12 9.27 -14.69 -9.88
C GLY A 12 8.92 -16.01 -10.59
N GLN A 13 8.01 -16.80 -10.02
CA GLN A 13 7.49 -18.02 -10.65
C GLN A 13 6.73 -17.72 -11.95
N ILE A 14 5.87 -16.70 -11.96
CA ILE A 14 5.09 -16.28 -13.13
C ILE A 14 6.00 -15.70 -14.21
N GLU A 15 6.98 -14.89 -13.82
CA GLU A 15 7.93 -14.29 -14.76
C GLU A 15 8.78 -15.35 -15.47
N GLY A 16 9.15 -16.44 -14.79
CA GLY A 16 9.91 -17.53 -15.38
C GLY A 16 11.36 -17.19 -15.74
N ALA A 17 11.88 -16.03 -15.33
CA ALA A 17 13.24 -15.58 -15.61
C ALA A 17 14.28 -16.04 -14.57
N GLY A 18 13.90 -16.96 -13.68
CA GLY A 18 14.79 -17.49 -12.63
C GLY A 18 15.10 -16.51 -11.48
N ARG A 19 14.38 -15.38 -11.40
CA ARG A 19 14.49 -14.42 -10.29
C ARG A 19 13.60 -14.87 -9.13
N ASP A 20 14.18 -14.97 -7.93
CA ASP A 20 13.44 -15.22 -6.68
C ASP A 20 13.01 -13.89 -6.02
N GLN A 21 12.40 -13.98 -4.83
CA GLN A 21 11.93 -12.80 -4.10
C GLN A 21 13.07 -11.83 -3.74
N ASP A 22 14.28 -12.33 -3.51
CA ASP A 22 15.43 -11.50 -3.13
C ASP A 22 15.98 -10.77 -4.36
N ALA A 23 16.11 -11.46 -5.50
CA ALA A 23 16.45 -10.81 -6.76
C ALA A 23 15.45 -9.71 -7.13
N LEU A 24 14.15 -9.96 -6.94
CA LEU A 24 13.11 -8.97 -7.18
C LEU A 24 13.12 -7.83 -6.15
N ALA A 25 13.52 -8.06 -4.90
CA ALA A 25 13.60 -6.98 -3.91
C ALA A 25 14.86 -6.12 -4.08
N TYR A 26 16.01 -6.75 -4.31
CA TYR A 26 17.30 -6.07 -4.15
C TYR A 26 17.96 -5.64 -5.45
N LEU A 27 17.59 -6.23 -6.58
CA LEU A 27 18.26 -6.01 -7.87
C LEU A 27 17.45 -5.17 -8.86
N ARG A 28 16.19 -4.83 -8.53
CA ARG A 28 15.40 -3.86 -9.29
C ARG A 28 15.84 -2.43 -8.99
N THR A 29 15.84 -1.61 -10.03
CA THR A 29 15.91 -0.15 -9.97
C THR A 29 14.58 0.44 -9.49
N ASP A 30 14.59 1.72 -9.10
CA ASP A 30 13.39 2.49 -8.79
C ASP A 30 12.36 2.45 -9.94
N ARG A 31 12.81 2.55 -11.20
CA ARG A 31 11.95 2.47 -12.39
C ARG A 31 11.27 1.11 -12.59
N GLU A 32 11.73 0.07 -11.93
CA GLU A 32 11.15 -1.28 -11.97
C GLU A 32 10.27 -1.59 -10.75
N TYR A 33 10.26 -0.71 -9.74
CA TYR A 33 9.31 -0.79 -8.64
C TYR A 33 7.90 -0.37 -9.08
N ARG A 34 6.91 -0.93 -8.40
CA ARG A 34 5.48 -0.82 -8.77
C ARG A 34 4.59 -0.55 -7.55
N ASN A 35 5.18 -0.11 -6.44
CA ASN A 35 4.44 0.24 -5.22
C ASN A 35 3.61 1.51 -5.43
N ALA A 36 2.55 1.67 -4.64
CA ALA A 36 1.83 2.94 -4.57
C ALA A 36 2.75 4.03 -3.98
N LEU A 37 2.61 5.26 -4.47
CA LEU A 37 3.34 6.43 -3.98
C LEU A 37 3.13 6.67 -2.49
N MET A 38 1.96 6.33 -1.95
CA MET A 38 1.68 6.48 -0.53
C MET A 38 2.68 5.70 0.35
N VAL A 39 3.13 4.51 -0.05
CA VAL A 39 3.93 3.63 0.83
C VAL A 39 5.43 3.93 0.81
N GLU A 40 5.89 4.81 -0.08
CA GLU A 40 7.29 5.26 -0.14
C GLU A 40 7.51 6.61 0.57
N LEU A 41 6.46 7.28 1.01
CA LEU A 41 6.55 8.55 1.73
C LEU A 41 7.41 8.41 3.00
N PRO A 42 8.00 9.51 3.51
CA PRO A 42 8.70 9.47 4.79
C PRO A 42 7.75 9.09 5.93
N LYS A 43 8.32 8.64 7.06
CA LYS A 43 7.51 8.29 8.24
C LYS A 43 6.82 9.52 8.84
N GLY A 44 7.42 10.71 8.72
CA GLY A 44 6.93 11.91 9.39
C GLY A 44 6.92 11.74 10.91
N ASP A 45 5.99 12.44 11.58
CA ASP A 45 5.69 12.19 12.99
C ASP A 45 4.75 10.98 13.17
N PHE A 46 4.37 10.70 14.41
CA PHE A 46 3.49 9.57 14.71
C PHE A 46 2.10 9.72 14.09
N GLY A 47 1.53 10.93 14.06
CA GLY A 47 0.22 11.19 13.45
C GLY A 47 0.25 10.94 11.96
N TYR A 48 1.29 11.42 11.27
CA TYR A 48 1.52 11.16 9.85
C TYR A 48 1.61 9.67 9.53
N SER A 49 2.42 8.93 10.31
CA SER A 49 2.55 7.48 10.16
C SER A 49 1.23 6.74 10.37
N ILE A 50 0.44 7.11 11.38
CA ILE A 50 -0.85 6.49 11.68
C ILE A 50 -1.87 6.75 10.58
N VAL A 51 -2.01 7.99 10.11
CA VAL A 51 -2.94 8.34 9.03
C VAL A 51 -2.58 7.57 7.76
N ARG A 52 -1.30 7.55 7.38
CA ARG A 52 -0.83 6.80 6.21
C ARG A 52 -1.11 5.30 6.36
N GLN A 53 -0.82 4.74 7.53
CA GLN A 53 -1.09 3.34 7.82
C GLN A 53 -2.59 3.04 7.71
N PHE A 54 -3.45 3.90 8.25
CA PHE A 54 -4.90 3.72 8.21
C PHE A 54 -5.45 3.75 6.78
N LEU A 55 -5.12 4.77 6.00
CA LEU A 55 -5.57 4.92 4.62
C LEU A 55 -5.15 3.70 3.78
N PHE A 56 -3.87 3.33 3.84
CA PHE A 56 -3.35 2.21 3.05
C PHE A 56 -3.84 0.85 3.55
N SER A 57 -3.89 0.61 4.86
CA SER A 57 -4.32 -0.69 5.41
C SER A 57 -5.79 -0.96 5.12
N THR A 58 -6.64 0.07 5.13
CA THR A 58 -8.06 -0.06 4.78
C THR A 58 -8.21 -0.46 3.32
N TYR A 59 -7.39 0.12 2.43
CA TYR A 59 -7.35 -0.29 1.02
C TYR A 59 -6.84 -1.72 0.87
N ALA A 60 -5.70 -2.04 1.48
CA ALA A 60 -5.08 -3.35 1.40
C ALA A 60 -6.01 -4.46 1.93
N MET A 61 -6.76 -4.19 3.00
CA MET A 61 -7.76 -5.13 3.53
C MET A 61 -8.81 -5.49 2.48
N HIS A 62 -9.44 -4.48 1.85
CA HIS A 62 -10.44 -4.70 0.80
C HIS A 62 -9.84 -5.39 -0.42
N GLN A 63 -8.62 -5.00 -0.79
CA GLN A 63 -7.89 -5.61 -1.89
C GLN A 63 -7.60 -7.10 -1.65
N TRP A 64 -7.14 -7.46 -0.45
CA TRP A 64 -6.87 -8.86 -0.08
C TRP A 64 -8.14 -9.68 0.06
N GLU A 65 -9.21 -9.09 0.58
CA GLU A 65 -10.52 -9.74 0.65
C GLU A 65 -11.00 -10.12 -0.74
N ALA A 66 -10.98 -9.18 -1.69
CA ALA A 66 -11.37 -9.44 -3.06
C ALA A 66 -10.42 -10.43 -3.78
N LEU A 67 -9.11 -10.31 -3.60
CA LEU A 67 -8.12 -11.21 -4.22
C LEU A 67 -8.18 -12.64 -3.67
N SER A 68 -8.71 -12.85 -2.46
CA SER A 68 -8.88 -14.19 -1.89
C SER A 68 -9.86 -15.07 -2.69
N ALA A 69 -10.61 -14.48 -3.61
CA ALA A 69 -11.53 -15.17 -4.52
C ALA A 69 -11.05 -15.19 -5.99
N CYS A 70 -9.80 -14.80 -6.29
CA CYS A 70 -9.28 -14.83 -7.66
C CYS A 70 -8.99 -16.27 -8.14
N ALA A 71 -8.84 -16.43 -9.46
CA ALA A 71 -8.65 -17.72 -10.11
C ALA A 71 -7.22 -18.30 -9.95
N ASP A 72 -6.23 -17.47 -9.60
CA ASP A 72 -4.91 -17.97 -9.20
C ASP A 72 -4.99 -18.47 -7.75
N THR A 73 -5.00 -19.79 -7.58
CA THR A 73 -5.16 -20.43 -6.27
C THR A 73 -4.04 -20.11 -5.29
N ASP A 74 -2.81 -19.89 -5.79
CA ASP A 74 -1.67 -19.55 -4.94
C ASP A 74 -1.79 -18.10 -4.47
N LEU A 75 -2.14 -17.18 -5.37
CA LEU A 75 -2.39 -15.78 -5.02
C LEU A 75 -3.59 -15.64 -4.08
N ALA A 76 -4.67 -16.37 -4.32
CA ALA A 76 -5.84 -16.42 -3.46
C ALA A 76 -5.48 -16.90 -2.04
N GLY A 77 -4.62 -17.93 -1.93
CA GLY A 77 -4.11 -18.41 -0.65
C GLY A 77 -3.24 -17.38 0.09
N ILE A 78 -2.37 -16.66 -0.64
CA ILE A 78 -1.57 -15.55 -0.09
C ILE A 78 -2.49 -14.43 0.40
N ALA A 79 -3.48 -14.04 -0.40
CA ALA A 79 -4.43 -13.00 -0.06
C ALA A 79 -5.27 -13.35 1.17
N ALA A 80 -5.75 -14.59 1.30
CA ALA A 80 -6.49 -15.05 2.47
C ALA A 80 -5.64 -14.99 3.77
N LYS A 81 -4.33 -15.21 3.67
CA LYS A 81 -3.40 -15.06 4.78
C LYS A 81 -3.15 -13.59 5.12
N ALA A 82 -2.90 -12.75 4.11
CA ALA A 82 -2.65 -11.32 4.26
C ALA A 82 -3.87 -10.56 4.82
N LEU A 83 -5.08 -10.98 4.44
CA LEU A 83 -6.33 -10.41 4.94
C LEU A 83 -6.43 -10.45 6.47
N LYS A 84 -6.00 -11.56 7.10
CA LYS A 84 -6.02 -11.69 8.57
C LYS A 84 -5.12 -10.65 9.24
N GLN A 85 -3.94 -10.38 8.67
CA GLN A 85 -3.03 -9.36 9.21
C GLN A 85 -3.55 -7.95 8.91
N SER A 86 -4.07 -7.71 7.71
CA SER A 86 -4.62 -6.42 7.30
C SER A 86 -5.80 -5.97 8.18
N ARG A 87 -6.68 -6.88 8.60
CA ARG A 87 -7.73 -6.56 9.59
C ARG A 87 -7.16 -6.06 10.92
N TYR A 88 -6.03 -6.62 11.37
CA TYR A 88 -5.33 -6.12 12.56
C TYR A 88 -4.72 -4.74 12.33
N HIS A 89 -4.10 -4.51 11.17
CA HIS A 89 -3.52 -3.20 10.81
C HIS A 89 -4.58 -2.10 10.74
N VAL A 90 -5.74 -2.38 10.13
CA VAL A 90 -6.88 -1.45 10.10
C VAL A 90 -7.35 -1.13 11.51
N ARG A 91 -7.61 -2.15 12.34
CA ARG A 91 -8.05 -1.94 13.72
C ARG A 91 -7.07 -1.08 14.51
N HIS A 92 -5.79 -1.43 14.48
CA HIS A 92 -4.74 -0.72 15.22
C HIS A 92 -4.62 0.75 14.80
N SER A 93 -4.55 1.00 13.48
CA SER A 93 -4.39 2.35 12.95
C SER A 93 -5.65 3.20 13.14
N ALA A 94 -6.85 2.62 13.02
CA ALA A 94 -8.11 3.30 13.30
C ALA A 94 -8.25 3.68 14.79
N GLU A 95 -7.89 2.78 15.71
CA GLU A 95 -7.91 3.06 17.16
C GLU A 95 -6.97 4.23 17.50
N TRP A 96 -5.78 4.28 16.92
CA TRP A 96 -4.86 5.39 17.12
C TRP A 96 -5.35 6.68 16.47
N LEU A 97 -5.90 6.62 15.26
CA LEU A 97 -6.43 7.80 14.59
C LEU A 97 -7.55 8.45 15.41
N VAL A 98 -8.47 7.66 15.96
CA VAL A 98 -9.53 8.16 16.86
C VAL A 98 -8.96 8.80 18.12
N ARG A 99 -7.91 8.21 18.73
CA ARG A 99 -7.26 8.80 19.91
C ARG A 99 -6.53 10.10 19.61
N LEU A 100 -5.89 10.20 18.45
CA LEU A 100 -5.16 11.39 18.05
C LEU A 100 -6.11 12.53 17.69
N GLY A 101 -7.15 12.23 16.89
CA GLY A 101 -8.15 13.20 16.49
C GLY A 101 -9.03 13.67 17.65
N GLY A 102 -9.45 12.77 18.56
CA GLY A 102 -10.21 13.14 19.76
C GLY A 102 -9.34 13.51 20.97
N GLY A 103 -8.04 13.76 20.77
CA GLY A 103 -7.06 13.96 21.82
C GLY A 103 -6.91 15.42 22.25
N THR A 104 -5.68 15.93 22.24
CA THR A 104 -5.38 17.36 22.48
C THR A 104 -5.51 18.16 21.19
N ASP A 105 -5.61 19.49 21.29
CA ASP A 105 -5.60 20.37 20.11
C ASP A 105 -4.36 20.14 19.22
N GLU A 106 -3.20 19.85 19.82
CA GLU A 106 -1.99 19.51 19.07
C GLU A 106 -2.11 18.17 18.35
N SER A 107 -2.56 17.11 19.02
CA SER A 107 -2.67 15.79 18.37
C SER A 107 -3.74 15.78 17.29
N HIS A 108 -4.82 16.53 17.51
CA HIS A 108 -5.89 16.75 16.55
C HIS A 108 -5.34 17.46 15.31
N GLY A 109 -4.70 18.62 15.50
CA GLY A 109 -4.12 19.40 14.39
C GLY A 109 -3.13 18.59 13.56
N ARG A 110 -2.22 17.84 14.21
CA ARG A 110 -1.26 16.98 13.50
C ARG A 110 -1.92 15.87 12.69
N ALA A 111 -2.99 15.26 13.21
CA ALA A 111 -3.72 14.21 12.50
C ALA A 111 -4.52 14.78 11.31
N GLU A 112 -5.12 15.95 11.48
CA GLU A 112 -5.83 16.68 10.42
C GLU A 112 -4.86 17.11 9.31
N ASP A 113 -3.72 17.70 9.65
CA ASP A 113 -2.67 18.10 8.69
C ASP A 113 -2.14 16.88 7.91
N ALA A 114 -1.85 15.78 8.60
CA ALA A 114 -1.45 14.54 7.97
C ALA A 114 -2.51 13.99 7.01
N LEU A 115 -3.80 14.04 7.39
CA LEU A 115 -4.90 13.60 6.53
C LEU A 115 -4.98 14.46 5.27
N ASN A 116 -4.90 15.78 5.41
CA ASN A 116 -4.86 16.72 4.28
C ASN A 116 -3.68 16.45 3.34
N ASP A 117 -2.49 16.22 3.89
CA ASP A 117 -1.28 15.97 3.10
C ASP A 117 -1.31 14.64 2.35
N LEU A 118 -1.81 13.59 3.00
CA LEU A 118 -1.82 12.24 2.45
C LEU A 118 -2.97 11.99 1.49
N TRP A 119 -4.05 12.79 1.55
CA TRP A 119 -5.27 12.58 0.76
C TRP A 119 -4.99 12.50 -0.74
N ARG A 120 -4.10 13.37 -1.25
CA ARG A 120 -3.74 13.42 -2.67
C ARG A 120 -3.16 12.10 -3.21
N TYR A 121 -2.64 11.20 -2.36
CA TYR A 121 -2.10 9.92 -2.79
C TYR A 121 -3.12 8.78 -2.78
N THR A 122 -4.34 9.01 -2.26
CA THR A 122 -5.39 7.98 -2.17
C THR A 122 -5.94 7.61 -3.54
N GLY A 123 -5.98 8.57 -4.49
CA GLY A 123 -6.53 8.34 -5.82
C GLY A 123 -5.75 7.32 -6.66
N GLU A 124 -4.45 7.11 -6.42
CA GLU A 124 -3.69 6.07 -7.10
C GLU A 124 -4.11 4.65 -6.69
N LEU A 125 -4.62 4.48 -5.46
CA LEU A 125 -5.01 3.17 -4.94
C LEU A 125 -6.11 2.52 -5.79
N PHE A 126 -6.95 3.36 -6.42
CA PHE A 126 -8.10 2.94 -7.25
C PHE A 126 -7.84 3.11 -8.75
N ALA A 127 -6.63 3.56 -9.13
CA ALA A 127 -6.27 3.73 -10.53
C ALA A 127 -6.11 2.38 -11.21
N THR A 128 -6.75 2.23 -12.37
CA THR A 128 -6.72 1.01 -13.18
C THR A 128 -5.93 1.25 -14.46
N ASP A 129 -5.35 0.19 -15.02
CA ASP A 129 -4.65 0.23 -16.30
C ASP A 129 -5.05 -0.94 -17.21
N ALA A 130 -4.51 -0.98 -18.43
CA ALA A 130 -4.83 -2.02 -19.39
C ALA A 130 -4.43 -3.44 -18.92
N VAL A 131 -3.39 -3.55 -18.09
CA VAL A 131 -2.91 -4.84 -17.56
C VAL A 131 -3.88 -5.36 -16.52
N GLU A 132 -4.27 -4.54 -15.55
CA GLU A 132 -5.27 -4.89 -14.54
C GLU A 132 -6.59 -5.29 -15.21
N GLN A 133 -7.08 -4.49 -16.16
CA GLN A 133 -8.33 -4.78 -16.87
C GLN A 133 -8.28 -6.10 -17.65
N ALA A 134 -7.13 -6.46 -18.22
CA ALA A 134 -6.94 -7.76 -18.87
C ALA A 134 -6.94 -8.93 -17.88
N LEU A 135 -6.37 -8.75 -16.69
CA LEU A 135 -6.34 -9.77 -15.64
C LEU A 135 -7.70 -9.92 -14.94
N VAL A 136 -8.45 -8.84 -14.75
CA VAL A 136 -9.82 -8.86 -14.21
C VAL A 136 -10.74 -9.70 -15.10
N LYS A 137 -10.67 -9.54 -16.43
CA LYS A 137 -11.44 -10.38 -17.38
C LYS A 137 -11.14 -11.87 -17.25
N GLN A 138 -9.92 -12.21 -16.84
CA GLN A 138 -9.47 -13.58 -16.59
C GLN A 138 -9.70 -14.02 -15.14
N LYS A 139 -10.29 -13.17 -14.29
CA LYS A 139 -10.48 -13.38 -12.85
C LYS A 139 -9.17 -13.57 -12.08
N LEU A 140 -8.04 -13.08 -12.60
CA LEU A 140 -6.71 -13.16 -11.98
C LEU A 140 -6.37 -11.93 -11.14
N ALA A 141 -7.13 -10.84 -11.31
CA ALA A 141 -7.01 -9.61 -10.54
C ALA A 141 -8.39 -9.11 -10.13
N VAL A 142 -8.40 -8.07 -9.29
CA VAL A 142 -9.59 -7.34 -8.85
C VAL A 142 -9.55 -5.97 -9.52
N ASP A 143 -10.72 -5.47 -9.92
CA ASP A 143 -10.85 -4.10 -10.41
C ASP A 143 -10.62 -3.14 -9.24
N SER A 144 -9.48 -2.46 -9.21
CA SER A 144 -9.12 -1.54 -8.13
C SER A 144 -10.18 -0.44 -7.96
N SER A 145 -10.82 0.01 -9.04
CA SER A 145 -11.82 1.08 -8.99
C SER A 145 -13.10 0.66 -8.25
N SER A 146 -13.43 -0.63 -8.28
CA SER A 146 -14.62 -1.17 -7.60
C SER A 146 -14.50 -1.10 -6.06
N LEU A 147 -13.29 -0.95 -5.53
CA LEU A 147 -13.00 -0.89 -4.10
C LEU A 147 -13.16 0.52 -3.51
N GLU A 148 -13.26 1.55 -4.33
CA GLU A 148 -13.23 2.95 -3.86
C GLU A 148 -14.44 3.26 -2.97
N ALA A 149 -15.64 2.85 -3.37
CA ALA A 149 -16.85 3.17 -2.63
C ALA A 149 -16.86 2.54 -1.22
N VAL A 150 -16.46 1.26 -1.12
CA VAL A 150 -16.39 0.55 0.16
C VAL A 150 -15.29 1.13 1.06
N TRP A 151 -14.13 1.47 0.49
CA TRP A 151 -13.03 2.10 1.20
C TRP A 151 -13.40 3.49 1.72
N ARG A 152 -13.99 4.34 0.88
CA ARG A 152 -14.38 5.71 1.27
C ARG A 152 -15.38 5.71 2.42
N ARG A 153 -16.34 4.78 2.40
CA ARG A 153 -17.29 4.62 3.50
C ARG A 153 -16.60 4.30 4.82
N ASP A 154 -15.69 3.32 4.81
CA ASP A 154 -14.99 2.89 6.03
C ASP A 154 -14.02 3.96 6.54
N VAL A 155 -13.36 4.69 5.64
CA VAL A 155 -12.50 5.83 5.99
C VAL A 155 -13.34 6.98 6.57
N ALA A 156 -14.48 7.31 5.97
CA ALA A 156 -15.37 8.36 6.47
C ALA A 156 -15.89 8.06 7.87
N ASP A 157 -16.26 6.81 8.17
CA ASP A 157 -16.69 6.40 9.52
C ASP A 157 -15.61 6.69 10.57
N VAL A 158 -14.39 6.23 10.32
CA VAL A 158 -13.29 6.40 11.29
C VAL A 158 -12.86 7.85 11.42
N VAL A 159 -12.79 8.60 10.32
CA VAL A 159 -12.45 10.03 10.33
C VAL A 159 -13.48 10.83 11.13
N ALA A 160 -14.79 10.56 10.94
CA ALA A 160 -15.84 11.19 11.72
C ALA A 160 -15.74 10.84 13.22
N ARG A 161 -15.46 9.58 13.56
CA ARG A 161 -15.22 9.14 14.95
C ARG A 161 -13.98 9.76 15.57
N ALA A 162 -12.98 10.10 14.76
CA ALA A 162 -11.80 10.84 15.17
C ALA A 162 -12.05 12.36 15.26
N THR A 163 -13.27 12.84 14.98
CA THR A 163 -13.64 14.27 14.93
C THR A 163 -12.85 15.09 13.90
N LEU A 164 -12.22 14.42 12.93
CA LEU A 164 -11.45 15.03 11.85
C LEU A 164 -12.36 15.32 10.65
N THR A 165 -11.88 16.13 9.70
CA THR A 165 -12.63 16.45 8.46
C THR A 165 -12.02 15.72 7.27
N LEU A 166 -12.87 15.11 6.44
CA LEU A 166 -12.40 14.55 5.17
C LEU A 166 -12.00 15.69 4.21
N PRO A 167 -10.77 15.67 3.66
CA PRO A 167 -10.36 16.66 2.67
C PRO A 167 -11.20 16.54 1.40
N PRO A 168 -11.52 17.65 0.71
CA PRO A 168 -12.17 17.58 -0.58
C PRO A 168 -11.28 16.89 -1.61
N ASP A 169 -11.90 16.21 -2.57
CA ASP A 169 -11.15 15.67 -3.69
C ASP A 169 -10.56 16.82 -4.53
N GLY A 170 -9.26 16.71 -4.82
CA GLY A 170 -8.52 17.67 -5.64
C GLY A 170 -7.61 16.94 -6.62
N TYR A 171 -6.45 17.52 -6.90
CA TYR A 171 -5.43 16.83 -7.69
C TYR A 171 -4.92 15.58 -6.95
N MET A 172 -4.99 14.42 -7.63
CA MET A 172 -4.54 13.14 -7.08
C MET A 172 -3.21 12.72 -7.73
N GLN A 173 -2.19 12.54 -6.91
CA GLN A 173 -0.87 12.05 -7.31
C GLN A 173 -0.95 10.60 -7.78
N ARG A 174 -0.23 10.27 -8.86
CA ARG A 174 -0.18 8.94 -9.49
C ARG A 174 1.17 8.73 -10.14
N GLY A 175 1.60 7.46 -10.27
CA GLY A 175 2.76 7.10 -11.08
C GLY A 175 3.55 5.92 -10.56
N GLY A 176 3.44 5.59 -9.28
CA GLY A 176 4.19 4.52 -8.63
C GLY A 176 3.93 3.15 -9.27
N ARG A 177 2.67 2.86 -9.63
CA ARG A 177 2.33 1.63 -10.37
C ARG A 177 2.93 1.55 -11.78
N ALA A 178 3.39 2.67 -12.33
CA ALA A 178 4.05 2.76 -13.64
C ALA A 178 5.58 2.98 -13.53
N GLY A 179 6.16 2.94 -12.33
CA GLY A 179 7.59 3.22 -12.11
C GLY A 179 7.96 4.71 -12.10
N GLY A 180 6.96 5.60 -12.00
CA GLY A 180 7.13 7.03 -11.79
C GLY A 180 6.99 7.36 -10.31
N HIS A 181 8.09 7.36 -9.59
CA HIS A 181 8.13 7.49 -8.12
C HIS A 181 8.46 8.92 -7.67
N THR A 182 8.20 9.19 -6.40
CA THR A 182 8.74 10.37 -5.70
C THR A 182 10.25 10.23 -5.51
N GLU A 183 10.91 11.31 -5.12
CA GLU A 183 12.33 11.31 -4.75
C GLU A 183 12.65 10.39 -3.56
N HIS A 184 11.64 10.00 -2.76
CA HIS A 184 11.83 9.21 -1.55
C HIS A 184 12.20 7.76 -1.83
N LEU A 185 11.70 7.16 -2.91
CA LEU A 185 11.95 5.75 -3.19
C LEU A 185 13.45 5.50 -3.45
N GLY A 186 14.11 6.38 -4.20
CA GLY A 186 15.54 6.22 -4.51
C GLY A 186 16.41 6.16 -3.24
N LEU A 187 16.12 7.00 -2.25
CA LEU A 187 16.82 7.01 -0.96
C LEU A 187 16.55 5.73 -0.17
N MET A 188 15.29 5.28 -0.13
CA MET A 188 14.90 4.05 0.57
C MET A 188 15.57 2.81 -0.05
N LEU A 189 15.60 2.72 -1.38
CA LEU A 189 16.24 1.60 -2.09
C LEU A 189 17.76 1.62 -1.92
N ALA A 190 18.39 2.80 -1.88
CA ALA A 190 19.83 2.89 -1.62
C ALA A 190 20.20 2.24 -0.27
N GLU A 191 19.41 2.48 0.78
CA GLU A 191 19.60 1.85 2.08
C GLU A 191 19.27 0.35 2.05
N MET A 192 18.10 -0.02 1.51
CA MET A 192 17.61 -1.40 1.49
C MET A 192 18.52 -2.34 0.66
N GLN A 193 19.13 -1.84 -0.41
CA GLN A 193 19.84 -2.66 -1.40
C GLN A 193 21.37 -2.59 -1.26
N VAL A 194 21.90 -1.84 -0.28
CA VAL A 194 23.34 -1.61 -0.16
C VAL A 194 24.14 -2.91 0.00
N LEU A 195 23.72 -3.82 0.89
CA LEU A 195 24.45 -5.05 1.17
C LEU A 195 24.43 -6.02 -0.02
N PRO A 196 23.27 -6.37 -0.61
CA PRO A 196 23.23 -7.27 -1.77
C PRO A 196 23.98 -6.73 -2.98
N ARG A 197 24.01 -5.40 -3.17
CA ARG A 197 24.75 -4.77 -4.28
C ARG A 197 26.26 -4.68 -4.02
N THR A 198 26.67 -4.51 -2.77
CA THR A 198 28.09 -4.48 -2.39
C THR A 198 28.72 -5.86 -2.45
N TYR A 199 27.96 -6.92 -2.11
CA TYR A 199 28.45 -8.30 -2.10
C TYR A 199 27.59 -9.21 -2.99
N PRO A 200 27.68 -9.09 -4.34
CA PRO A 200 26.91 -9.93 -5.25
C PRO A 200 27.21 -11.42 -5.06
N GLY A 201 26.16 -12.25 -4.94
CA GLY A 201 26.26 -13.71 -4.80
C GLY A 201 26.47 -14.23 -3.37
N ALA A 202 26.53 -13.34 -2.36
CA ALA A 202 26.53 -13.74 -0.96
C ALA A 202 25.21 -14.42 -0.56
N LYS A 203 25.26 -15.33 0.41
CA LYS A 203 24.10 -16.03 0.98
C LYS A 203 23.90 -15.60 2.43
N TRP A 204 22.66 -15.35 2.83
CA TRP A 204 22.23 -14.87 4.14
C TRP A 204 21.17 -15.78 4.75
#